data_AF-A0A3D9CI16-F1
#
_entry.id   AF-A0A3D9CI16-F1
#
_cell.length_a   1.000
_cell.length_b   1.000
_cell.length_c   1.000
_cell.angle_alpha   90.00
_cell.angle_beta   90.00
_cell.angle_gamma   90.00
#
_symmetry.space_group_name_H-M   'P 1'
#
loop_
_entity.id
_entity.type
_entity.pdbx_description
1 polymer ?
#
loop_
_entity_poly.entity_id
_entity_poly.type
_entity_poly.pdbx_seq_one_letter_code
_entity_poly.pdbx_strand_id
1 'polypeptide(L)'
;MKTKTTKIIYWSGAIFMSLWFGASGFFELTKNPVVWDITQQLGYPPHFIYILGVFKISGILVLLLPDRLLRLKEWVFAGMFFDIIFAFFSKIAVLGFPATIDAIIAFFVLSVTYLMFRKLYSPELVFGED
;
A
#
# COMPACT_ATOMS: atom_id res chain seq x y z
N MET A 1 -20.11 -13.57 7.04
CA MET A 1 -20.36 -12.21 6.50
C MET A 1 -21.03 -12.34 5.14
N LYS A 2 -21.99 -11.48 4.79
CA LYS A 2 -22.59 -11.51 3.44
C LYS A 2 -21.56 -11.06 2.40
N THR A 3 -21.53 -11.69 1.22
CA THR A 3 -20.60 -11.36 0.12
C THR A 3 -20.63 -9.87 -0.24
N LYS A 4 -21.81 -9.24 -0.18
CA LYS A 4 -21.96 -7.79 -0.39
C LYS A 4 -21.17 -6.96 0.63
N THR A 5 -21.22 -7.32 1.91
CA THR A 5 -20.48 -6.61 2.97
C THR A 5 -18.98 -6.77 2.78
N THR A 6 -18.50 -7.98 2.46
CA THR A 6 -17.07 -8.21 2.15
C THR A 6 -16.61 -7.34 0.98
N LYS A 7 -17.41 -7.26 -0.09
CA LYS A 7 -17.12 -6.45 -1.27
C LYS A 7 -17.02 -4.97 -0.93
N ILE A 8 -17.95 -4.44 -0.14
CA ILE A 8 -17.92 -3.04 0.30
C ILE A 8 -16.65 -2.75 1.10
N ILE A 9 -16.34 -3.56 2.12
CA ILE A 9 -15.16 -3.32 2.97
C ILE A 9 -13.85 -3.40 2.14
N TYR A 10 -13.74 -4.39 1.25
CA TYR A 10 -12.59 -4.51 0.36
C TYR A 10 -12.42 -3.26 -0.51
N TRP A 11 -13.47 -2.81 -1.21
CA TRP A 11 -13.36 -1.67 -2.10
C TRP A 11 -13.16 -0.35 -1.36
N SER A 12 -13.78 -0.16 -0.20
CA SER A 12 -13.51 0.99 0.67
C SER A 12 -12.03 1.02 1.09
N GLY A 13 -11.48 -0.11 1.54
CA GLY A 13 -10.08 -0.23 1.90
C GLY A 13 -9.14 -0.02 0.71
N ALA A 14 -9.43 -0.63 -0.44
CA ALA A 14 -8.65 -0.49 -1.66
C ALA A 14 -8.60 0.97 -2.15
N ILE A 15 -9.73 1.67 -2.15
CA ILE A 15 -9.79 3.10 -2.51
C ILE A 15 -9.02 3.95 -1.50
N PHE A 16 -9.21 3.72 -0.21
CA PHE A 16 -8.50 4.46 0.83
C PHE A 16 -6.97 4.28 0.73
N MET A 17 -6.50 3.03 0.64
CA MET A 17 -5.07 2.73 0.46
C MET A 17 -4.55 3.34 -0.84
N SER A 18 -5.35 3.33 -1.91
CA SER A 18 -4.96 3.93 -3.19
C SER A 18 -4.82 5.45 -3.12
N LEU A 19 -5.71 6.14 -2.40
CA LEU A 19 -5.58 7.58 -2.19
C LEU A 19 -4.34 7.91 -1.37
N TRP A 20 -4.09 7.16 -0.29
CA TRP A 20 -2.93 7.39 0.57
C TRP A 20 -1.61 7.12 -0.15
N PHE A 21 -1.42 5.91 -0.68
CA PHE A 21 -0.20 5.55 -1.42
C PHE A 21 -0.06 6.38 -2.69
N GLY A 22 -1.17 6.85 -3.26
CA GLY A 22 -1.20 7.64 -4.49
C GLY A 22 -0.69 9.04 -4.22
N ALA A 23 -1.15 9.65 -3.14
CA ALA A 23 -0.63 10.94 -2.67
C ALA A 23 0.86 10.83 -2.30
N SER A 24 1.26 9.80 -1.54
CA SER A 24 2.67 9.55 -1.20
C SER A 24 3.54 9.39 -2.44
N GLY A 25 3.17 8.49 -3.35
CA GLY A 25 3.91 8.25 -4.58
C GLY A 25 3.96 9.47 -5.49
N PHE A 26 2.87 10.24 -5.59
CA PHE A 26 2.86 11.49 -6.34
C PHE A 26 3.82 12.53 -5.74
N PHE A 27 3.86 12.66 -4.42
CA PHE A 27 4.79 13.55 -3.72
C PHE A 27 6.25 13.12 -3.86
N GLU A 28 6.52 11.81 -3.86
CA GLU A 28 7.84 11.25 -4.16
C GLU A 28 8.28 11.61 -5.60
N LEU A 29 7.38 11.50 -6.59
CA LEU A 29 7.71 11.84 -7.98
C LEU A 29 7.84 13.35 -8.24
N THR A 30 7.10 14.18 -7.51
CA THR A 30 7.10 15.64 -7.68
C THR A 30 8.10 16.35 -6.76
N LYS A 31 8.88 15.60 -5.96
CA LYS A 31 9.79 16.16 -4.94
C LYS A 31 9.08 17.09 -3.96
N ASN A 32 7.84 16.78 -3.61
CA ASN A 32 7.08 17.60 -2.67
C ASN A 32 7.69 17.44 -1.27
N PRO A 33 8.05 18.54 -0.57
CA PRO A 33 8.77 18.49 0.70
C PRO A 33 8.03 17.71 1.79
N VAL A 34 6.70 17.61 1.72
CA VAL A 34 5.87 16.87 2.68
C VAL A 34 6.30 15.41 2.84
N VAL A 35 6.75 14.76 1.75
CA VAL A 35 7.23 13.37 1.78
C VAL A 35 8.70 13.28 1.45
N TRP A 36 9.17 14.12 0.52
CA TRP A 36 10.53 14.08 0.02
C TRP A 36 11.56 14.37 1.12
N ASP A 37 11.37 15.46 1.87
CA ASP A 37 12.34 15.88 2.88
C ASP A 37 12.35 14.92 4.08
N ILE A 38 11.18 14.41 4.47
CA ILE A 38 11.08 13.37 5.50
C ILE A 38 11.85 12.13 5.06
N THR A 39 11.64 11.66 3.83
CA THR A 39 12.30 10.45 3.33
C THR A 39 13.81 10.63 3.21
N GLN A 40 14.29 11.83 2.86
CA GLN A 40 15.72 12.16 2.92
C GLN A 40 16.26 12.20 4.34
N GLN A 41 15.52 12.77 5.30
CA GLN A 41 15.89 12.80 6.71
C GLN A 41 16.04 11.37 7.28
N LEU A 42 15.25 10.42 6.78
CA LEU A 42 15.38 8.99 7.12
C LEU A 42 16.65 8.32 6.54
N GLY A 43 17.41 9.03 5.69
CA GLY A 43 18.67 8.55 5.11
C GLY A 43 18.54 7.92 3.72
N TYR A 44 17.36 7.97 3.10
CA TYR A 44 17.16 7.38 1.77
C TYR A 44 17.65 8.30 0.64
N PRO A 45 18.38 7.76 -0.35
CA PRO A 45 18.91 8.56 -1.46
C PRO A 45 17.81 8.94 -2.47
N PRO A 46 17.95 10.07 -3.19
CA PRO A 46 16.93 10.55 -4.14
C PRO A 46 16.44 9.53 -5.18
N HIS A 47 17.33 8.70 -5.72
CA HIS A 47 16.94 7.70 -6.72
C HIS A 47 15.99 6.65 -6.14
N PHE A 48 16.17 6.28 -4.87
CA PHE A 48 15.27 5.35 -4.18
C PHE A 48 13.87 5.95 -4.04
N ILE A 49 13.79 7.23 -3.65
CA ILE A 49 12.51 7.94 -3.49
C ILE A 49 11.72 7.95 -4.81
N TYR A 50 12.40 8.26 -5.93
CA TYR A 50 11.78 8.22 -7.25
C TYR A 50 11.28 6.84 -7.65
N ILE A 51 12.11 5.81 -7.47
CA ILE A 51 11.76 4.43 -7.80
C ILE A 51 10.57 3.96 -6.96
N LEU A 52 10.56 4.29 -5.65
CA LEU A 52 9.46 3.99 -4.75
C LEU A 52 8.16 4.63 -5.24
N GLY A 53 8.20 5.90 -5.65
CA GLY A 53 7.04 6.60 -6.19
C GLY A 53 6.46 5.93 -7.42
N VAL A 54 7.30 5.50 -8.37
CA VAL A 54 6.85 4.74 -9.56
C VAL A 54 6.16 3.44 -9.16
N PHE A 55 6.73 2.69 -8.20
CA PHE A 55 6.15 1.44 -7.72
C PHE A 55 4.83 1.65 -6.97
N LYS A 56 4.69 2.73 -6.18
CA LYS A 56 3.42 3.07 -5.52
C LYS A 56 2.32 3.36 -6.54
N ILE A 57 2.60 4.20 -7.54
CA ILE A 57 1.61 4.56 -8.57
C ILE A 57 1.21 3.33 -9.40
N SER A 58 2.17 2.53 -9.87
CA SER A 58 1.87 1.30 -10.61
C SER A 58 1.07 0.28 -9.78
N GLY A 59 1.42 0.10 -8.51
CA GLY A 59 0.67 -0.79 -7.61
C GLY A 59 -0.78 -0.36 -7.42
N ILE A 60 -1.04 0.94 -7.32
CA ILE A 60 -2.40 1.47 -7.19
C ILE A 60 -3.24 1.25 -8.44
N LEU A 61 -2.66 1.47 -9.62
CA LEU A 61 -3.34 1.20 -10.88
C LEU A 61 -3.78 -0.28 -10.95
N VAL A 62 -2.93 -1.20 -10.50
CA VAL A 62 -3.27 -2.62 -10.40
C VAL A 62 -4.34 -2.90 -9.35
N LEU A 63 -4.24 -2.30 -8.15
CA LEU A 63 -5.17 -2.53 -7.05
C LEU A 63 -6.61 -2.13 -7.43
N LEU A 64 -6.76 -0.99 -8.11
CA LEU A 64 -8.03 -0.41 -8.50
C LEU A 64 -8.68 -1.06 -9.72
N LEU A 65 -7.96 -1.89 -10.49
CA LEU A 65 -8.55 -2.63 -11.61
C LEU A 65 -9.55 -3.67 -11.08
N PRO A 66 -10.85 -3.59 -11.40
CA PRO A 66 -11.85 -4.51 -10.87
C PRO A 66 -11.71 -5.89 -11.49
N ASP A 67 -11.74 -6.93 -10.64
CA ASP A 67 -11.83 -8.34 -11.03
C ASP A 67 -10.78 -8.79 -12.08
N ARG A 68 -9.61 -8.14 -12.10
CA ARG A 68 -8.51 -8.40 -13.05
C ARG A 68 -7.17 -8.43 -12.32
N LEU A 69 -6.19 -9.07 -12.96
CA LEU A 69 -4.79 -9.15 -12.50
C LEU A 69 -4.67 -9.67 -11.05
N LEU A 70 -5.51 -10.62 -10.65
CA LEU A 70 -5.62 -11.06 -9.25
C LEU A 70 -4.29 -11.55 -8.67
N ARG A 71 -3.48 -12.27 -9.46
CA ARG A 71 -2.11 -12.68 -9.06
C ARG A 71 -1.20 -11.48 -8.82
N LEU A 72 -1.29 -10.46 -9.67
CA LEU A 72 -0.49 -9.25 -9.51
C LEU A 72 -0.96 -8.42 -8.31
N LYS A 73 -2.24 -8.48 -7.94
CA LYS A 73 -2.72 -7.86 -6.70
C LYS A 73 -2.07 -8.44 -5.46
N GLU A 74 -1.77 -9.74 -5.43
CA GLU A 74 -0.99 -10.35 -4.34
C GLU A 74 0.40 -9.68 -4.21
N TRP A 75 1.05 -9.36 -5.34
CA TRP A 75 2.32 -8.64 -5.35
C TRP A 75 2.17 -7.20 -4.84
N VAL A 76 1.07 -6.54 -5.20
CA VAL A 76 0.75 -5.20 -4.68
C VAL A 76 0.57 -5.22 -3.17
N PHE A 77 -0.21 -6.18 -2.64
CA PHE A 77 -0.39 -6.33 -1.20
C PHE A 77 0.93 -6.59 -0.48
N ALA A 78 1.78 -7.47 -1.02
CA ALA A 78 3.10 -7.73 -0.46
C ALA A 78 4.01 -6.48 -0.51
N GLY A 79 4.03 -5.76 -1.63
CA GLY A 79 4.80 -4.53 -1.78
C GLY A 79 4.38 -3.43 -0.80
N MET A 80 3.07 -3.19 -0.68
CA MET A 80 2.53 -2.23 0.30
C MET A 80 2.85 -2.66 1.74
N PHE A 81 2.77 -3.96 2.04
CA PHE A 81 3.11 -4.49 3.34
C PHE A 81 4.57 -4.19 3.71
N PHE A 82 5.53 -4.49 2.82
CA PHE A 82 6.93 -4.22 3.08
C PHE A 82 7.24 -2.73 3.15
N ASP A 83 6.64 -1.90 2.29
CA ASP A 83 6.79 -0.44 2.34
C ASP A 83 6.36 0.13 3.70
N ILE A 84 5.20 -0.31 4.23
CA ILE A 84 4.70 0.13 5.54
C ILE A 84 5.65 -0.31 6.66
N ILE A 85 6.15 -1.55 6.62
CA ILE A 85 7.08 -2.08 7.61
C ILE A 85 8.39 -1.28 7.61
N PHE A 86 8.96 -1.02 6.44
CA PHE A 86 10.18 -0.21 6.33
C PHE A 86 9.94 1.23 6.79
N ALA A 87 8.82 1.85 6.40
CA ALA A 87 8.46 3.17 6.89
C ALA A 87 8.34 3.21 8.42
N PHE A 88 7.70 2.23 9.04
CA PHE A 88 7.60 2.14 10.51
C PHE A 88 8.99 2.08 11.17
N PHE A 89 9.83 1.14 10.75
CA PHE A 89 11.15 0.95 11.37
C PHE A 89 12.12 2.10 11.10
N SER A 90 12.07 2.72 9.92
CA SER A 90 12.87 3.93 9.64
C SER A 90 12.43 5.11 10.50
N LYS A 91 11.12 5.35 10.61
CA LYS A 91 10.60 6.48 11.41
C LYS A 91 10.84 6.29 12.89
N ILE A 92 10.65 5.08 13.44
CA ILE A 92 10.93 4.86 14.87
C ILE A 92 12.42 5.05 15.20
N ALA A 93 13.31 4.66 14.29
CA ALA A 93 14.75 4.77 14.48
C ALA A 93 15.26 6.22 14.41
N VAL A 94 14.65 7.07 13.57
CA VAL A 94 15.17 8.42 13.27
C VAL A 94 14.32 9.54 13.89
N LEU A 95 13.00 9.40 13.92
CA LEU A 95 12.04 10.44 14.31
C LEU A 95 11.28 10.14 15.61
N GLY A 96 11.36 8.89 16.09
CA GLY A 96 10.67 8.43 17.29
C GLY A 96 9.23 7.95 17.07
N PHE A 97 8.60 7.46 18.15
CA PHE A 97 7.31 6.77 18.09
C PHE A 97 6.15 7.60 17.48
N PRO A 98 5.97 8.91 17.78
CA PRO A 98 4.85 9.68 17.23
C PRO A 98 4.82 9.70 15.69
N ALA A 99 5.98 9.67 15.04
CA ALA A 99 6.09 9.65 13.58
C ALA A 99 5.61 8.32 12.96
N THR A 100 5.41 7.26 13.75
CA THR A 100 5.05 5.92 13.26
C THR A 100 3.55 5.66 13.19
N ILE A 101 2.72 6.56 13.75
CA ILE A 101 1.27 6.37 13.89
C ILE A 101 0.61 6.13 12.53
N ASP A 102 1.08 6.83 11.50
CA ASP A 102 0.56 6.73 10.15
C ASP A 102 0.82 5.34 9.54
N ALA A 103 2.02 4.78 9.74
CA ALA A 103 2.37 3.42 9.32
C ALA A 103 1.55 2.35 10.08
N ILE A 104 1.30 2.55 11.38
CA ILE A 104 0.44 1.64 12.17
C ILE A 104 -0.98 1.63 11.58
N ILE A 105 -1.56 2.80 11.31
CA ILE A 105 -2.91 2.90 10.73
C ILE A 105 -2.93 2.23 9.35
N ALA A 106 -1.97 2.55 8.48
CA ALA A 106 -1.86 1.96 7.15
C ALA A 106 -1.77 0.42 7.22
N PHE A 107 -1.00 -0.12 8.18
CA PHE A 107 -0.86 -1.55 8.37
C PHE A 107 -2.19 -2.25 8.69
N PHE A 108 -2.97 -1.69 9.61
CA PHE A 108 -4.27 -2.25 9.98
C PHE A 108 -5.26 -2.18 8.80
N VAL A 109 -5.31 -1.04 8.11
CA VAL A 109 -6.21 -0.88 6.95
C VAL A 109 -5.83 -1.84 5.82
N LEU A 110 -4.52 -1.96 5.51
CA LEU A 110 -4.04 -2.90 4.50
C LEU A 110 -4.37 -4.35 4.89
N SER A 111 -4.15 -4.72 6.14
CA SER A 111 -4.43 -6.07 6.65
C SER A 111 -5.91 -6.43 6.51
N VAL A 112 -6.82 -5.54 6.92
CA VAL A 112 -8.26 -5.75 6.76
C VAL A 112 -8.62 -5.83 5.27
N THR A 113 -8.07 -4.95 4.44
CA THR A 113 -8.31 -4.93 2.99
C THR A 113 -7.88 -6.25 2.34
N TYR A 114 -6.70 -6.75 2.70
CA TYR A 114 -6.18 -8.02 2.22
C TYR A 114 -7.03 -9.21 2.68
N LEU A 115 -7.44 -9.24 3.94
CA LEU A 115 -8.34 -10.30 4.44
C LEU A 115 -9.69 -10.30 3.70
N MET A 116 -10.21 -9.13 3.31
CA MET A 116 -11.43 -9.06 2.51
C MET A 116 -11.18 -9.46 1.05
N PHE A 117 -10.02 -9.12 0.48
CA PHE A 117 -9.60 -9.60 -0.84
C PHE A 117 -9.58 -11.13 -0.89
N ARG A 118 -8.91 -11.78 0.07
CA ARG A 118 -8.84 -13.26 0.18
C ARG A 118 -10.19 -13.94 0.40
N LYS A 119 -11.18 -13.21 0.98
CA LYS A 119 -12.56 -13.70 1.12
C LYS A 119 -13.39 -13.55 -0.15
N LEU A 120 -13.04 -12.62 -1.05
CA LEU A 120 -13.75 -12.39 -2.31
C LEU A 120 -13.17 -13.21 -3.45
N TYR A 121 -11.86 -13.40 -3.46
CA TYR A 121 -11.12 -14.08 -4.51
C TYR A 121 -10.40 -15.28 -3.89
N SER A 122 -10.92 -16.48 -4.16
CA SER A 122 -10.36 -17.73 -3.66
C SER A 122 -9.04 -18.06 -4.36
N PRO A 123 -8.18 -18.94 -3.78
CA PRO A 123 -6.94 -19.36 -4.40
C PRO A 123 -7.13 -19.86 -5.83
N GLU A 124 -8.21 -20.60 -6.09
CA GLU A 124 -8.55 -21.16 -7.41
C GLU A 124 -8.77 -20.04 -8.43
N LEU A 125 -9.49 -18.97 -8.06
CA LEU A 125 -9.69 -17.79 -8.91
C LEU A 125 -8.40 -17.00 -9.15
N VAL A 126 -7.50 -16.98 -8.19
CA VAL A 126 -6.23 -16.25 -8.29
C VAL A 126 -5.24 -17.02 -9.15
N PHE A 127 -5.02 -18.30 -8.86
CA PHE A 127 -3.97 -19.13 -9.46
C PHE A 127 -4.43 -19.96 -10.65
N GLY A 128 -5.74 -20.12 -10.87
CA GLY A 128 -6.28 -20.91 -11.97
C GLY A 128 -6.02 -22.40 -11.81
N GLU A 129 -6.01 -22.89 -10.57
CA GLU A 129 -5.90 -24.31 -10.23
C GLU A 129 -7.32 -24.80 -9.89
N ASP A 130 -7.81 -25.78 -10.65
CA ASP A 130 -9.11 -26.44 -10.46
C ASP A 130 -9.09 -27.48 -9.34
#